data_AF-A0A538T3R5-F1
#
_entry.id   AF-A0A538T3R5-F1
#
_cell.length_a   1.000
_cell.length_b   1.000
_cell.length_c   1.000
_cell.angle_alpha   90.00
_cell.angle_beta   90.00
_cell.angle_gamma   90.00
#
_symmetry.space_group_name_H-M   'P 1'
#
loop_
_entity.id
_entity.type
_entity.pdbx_description
1 polymer ?
#
loop_
_entity_poly.entity_id
_entity_poly.type
_entity_poly.pdbx_seq_one_letter_code
_entity_poly.pdbx_strand_id
1 'polypeptide(L)'
;MSNKSYIKLATDLAAIANPPREDVGYFFINNFLLSRIDSEMPSDLKEYDEDVNVYTASLLAGVVTGQHDLLQSNFISTRDADVFARVQETKDQRLRYRVYKANADFLYVSLGIFGESSLVGDVPEPQEDAQSRLTGRGKSYYQFASAYAERLFGRGAAIAEVMDKLSRNFEAYTKVMVWMSGEYLHLMSELSSGEMYHIEHDTQEHFEKSHRTGSWDELLDSYVEWRKTHSKDARRRLARAAREVKRVDPSFSLKAFRERWSISRRDDELRRLSA
;
A
#
# COMPACT_ATOMS: atom_id res chain seq x y z
N MET A 1 -29.34 46.99 24.52
CA MET A 1 -27.92 46.56 24.40
C MET A 1 -27.79 45.22 25.13
N SER A 2 -26.95 44.30 24.65
CA SER A 2 -26.72 42.93 25.17
C SER A 2 -27.44 41.77 24.44
N ASN A 3 -27.24 41.69 23.11
CA ASN A 3 -27.51 40.43 22.37
C ASN A 3 -26.27 39.91 21.62
N LYS A 4 -25.23 40.75 21.47
CA LYS A 4 -23.95 40.34 20.86
C LYS A 4 -23.04 39.57 21.82
N SER A 5 -23.20 39.74 23.14
CA SER A 5 -22.33 39.10 24.15
C SER A 5 -22.69 37.63 24.36
N TYR A 6 -23.99 37.29 24.35
CA TYR A 6 -24.46 35.92 24.52
C TYR A 6 -24.17 35.04 23.32
N ILE A 7 -24.23 35.59 22.09
CA ILE A 7 -23.86 34.86 20.88
C ILE A 7 -22.37 34.49 20.91
N LYS A 8 -21.50 35.40 21.36
CA LYS A 8 -20.06 35.13 21.48
C LYS A 8 -19.78 34.03 22.51
N LEU A 9 -20.36 34.14 23.71
CA LEU A 9 -20.26 33.12 24.76
C LEU A 9 -20.79 31.75 24.34
N ALA A 10 -21.91 31.70 23.59
CA ALA A 10 -22.46 30.45 23.07
C ALA A 10 -21.60 29.85 21.94
N THR A 11 -20.96 30.69 21.12
CA THR A 11 -20.02 30.26 20.08
C THR A 11 -18.73 29.72 20.71
N ASP A 12 -18.22 30.39 21.75
CA ASP A 12 -17.03 29.97 22.49
C ASP A 12 -17.31 28.68 23.29
N LEU A 13 -18.48 28.53 23.91
CA LEU A 13 -18.90 27.28 24.56
C LEU A 13 -19.12 26.13 23.57
N ALA A 14 -19.61 26.42 22.36
CA ALA A 14 -19.72 25.44 21.29
C ALA A 14 -18.35 25.02 20.73
N ALA A 15 -17.37 25.94 20.68
CA ALA A 15 -15.99 25.64 20.30
C ALA A 15 -15.21 24.88 21.41
N ILE A 16 -15.59 25.08 22.68
CA ILE A 16 -15.07 24.29 23.81
C ILE A 16 -15.71 22.89 23.84
N ALA A 17 -16.99 22.76 23.46
CA ALA A 17 -17.72 21.49 23.43
C ALA A 17 -17.44 20.65 22.17
N ASN A 18 -17.08 21.30 21.06
CA ASN A 18 -16.56 20.69 19.84
C ASN A 18 -15.30 21.46 19.46
N PRO A 19 -14.11 21.05 19.91
CA PRO A 19 -12.88 21.61 19.38
C PRO A 19 -12.95 21.53 17.85
N PRO A 20 -12.54 22.58 17.11
CA PRO A 20 -12.44 22.46 15.67
C PRO A 20 -11.61 21.20 15.40
N ARG A 21 -12.22 20.20 14.76
CA ARG A 21 -11.51 18.97 14.40
C ARG A 21 -10.28 19.44 13.65
N GLU A 22 -9.12 19.23 14.26
CA GLU A 22 -7.85 19.58 13.66
C GLU A 22 -7.83 18.92 12.28
N ASP A 23 -7.44 19.69 11.26
CA ASP A 23 -7.25 19.10 9.94
C ASP A 23 -6.27 17.94 10.08
N VAL A 24 -6.67 16.73 9.70
CA VAL A 24 -5.87 15.52 9.88
C VAL A 24 -4.49 15.69 9.25
N GLY A 25 -4.39 16.44 8.15
CA GLY A 25 -3.09 16.80 7.56
C GLY A 25 -2.24 17.68 8.47
N TYR A 26 -2.85 18.68 9.14
CA TYR A 26 -2.16 19.55 10.09
C TYR A 26 -1.73 18.79 11.36
N PHE A 27 -2.57 17.87 11.83
CA PHE A 27 -2.21 16.98 12.92
C PHE A 27 -0.95 16.16 12.59
N PHE A 28 -0.90 15.52 11.42
CA PHE A 28 0.27 14.71 11.04
C PHE A 28 1.52 15.53 10.76
N ILE A 29 1.41 16.72 10.14
CA ILE A 29 2.60 17.55 9.90
C ILE A 29 3.20 18.02 11.22
N ASN A 30 2.38 18.43 12.19
CA ASN A 30 2.85 18.92 13.48
C ASN A 30 3.59 17.81 14.26
N ASN A 31 2.95 16.64 14.39
CA ASN A 31 3.54 15.51 15.11
C ASN A 31 4.80 14.97 14.41
N PHE A 32 4.83 14.95 13.07
CA PHE A 32 6.03 14.54 12.35
C PHE A 32 7.19 15.50 12.59
N LEU A 33 6.97 16.82 12.51
CA LEU A 33 8.01 17.82 12.77
C LEU A 33 8.52 17.80 14.21
N LEU A 34 7.65 17.60 15.19
CA LEU A 34 8.06 17.43 16.59
C LEU A 34 8.93 16.18 16.77
N SER A 35 8.50 15.06 16.18
CA SER A 35 9.24 13.80 16.23
C SER A 35 10.62 13.93 15.59
N ARG A 36 10.74 14.70 14.51
CA ARG A 36 12.02 14.99 13.87
C ARG A 36 12.99 15.72 14.79
N ILE A 37 12.50 16.70 15.56
CA ILE A 37 13.33 17.45 16.51
C ILE A 37 13.81 16.52 17.63
N ASP A 38 12.90 15.73 18.18
CA ASP A 38 13.20 14.87 19.33
C ASP A 38 14.06 13.65 18.96
N SER A 39 13.97 13.17 17.71
CA SER A 39 14.79 12.07 17.20
C SER A 39 16.13 12.53 16.61
N GLU A 40 16.60 13.73 16.95
CA GLU A 40 17.85 14.35 16.46
C GLU A 40 17.95 14.41 14.92
N MET A 41 16.82 14.56 14.24
CA MET A 41 16.70 14.63 12.79
C MET A 41 15.86 15.83 12.30
N PRO A 42 16.17 17.06 12.74
CA PRO A 42 15.44 18.25 12.29
C PRO A 42 15.48 18.38 10.76
N SER A 43 14.43 18.99 10.21
CA SER A 43 14.35 19.29 8.78
C SER A 43 15.50 20.19 8.34
N ASP A 44 15.88 20.09 7.07
CA ASP A 44 16.92 20.89 6.43
C ASP A 44 18.33 20.76 7.02
N LEU A 45 18.55 19.83 7.96
CA LEU A 45 19.87 19.63 8.58
C LEU A 45 20.89 19.02 7.61
N LYS A 46 20.45 18.07 6.77
CA LYS A 46 21.31 17.35 5.81
C LYS A 46 20.95 17.63 4.36
N GLU A 47 19.67 17.84 4.09
CA GLU A 47 19.12 18.17 2.78
C GLU A 47 17.81 18.95 2.97
N TYR A 48 17.44 19.79 2.00
CA TYR A 48 16.15 20.45 2.00
C TYR A 48 15.03 19.42 1.79
N ASP A 49 14.24 19.14 2.82
CA ASP A 49 13.29 18.01 2.86
C ASP A 49 11.90 18.37 3.38
N GLU A 50 11.55 19.65 3.35
CA GLU A 50 10.22 20.16 3.68
C GLU A 50 9.11 19.47 2.86
N ASP A 51 9.40 19.16 1.59
CA ASP A 51 8.52 18.44 0.67
C ASP A 51 8.26 16.99 1.12
N VAL A 52 9.24 16.33 1.74
CA VAL A 52 9.09 15.01 2.35
C VAL A 52 8.20 15.07 3.58
N ASN A 53 8.29 16.14 4.38
CA ASN A 53 7.41 16.34 5.53
C ASN A 53 5.94 16.45 5.06
N VAL A 54 5.68 17.31 4.07
CA VAL A 54 4.34 17.51 3.50
C VAL A 54 3.82 16.21 2.87
N TYR A 55 4.67 15.50 2.15
CA TYR A 55 4.32 14.20 1.55
C TYR A 55 3.93 13.17 2.61
N THR A 56 4.75 13.02 3.65
CA THR A 56 4.53 12.05 4.73
C THR A 56 3.24 12.36 5.47
N ALA A 57 3.00 13.62 5.83
CA ALA A 57 1.76 14.03 6.49
C ALA A 57 0.53 13.78 5.61
N SER A 58 0.61 14.10 4.32
CA SER A 58 -0.47 13.86 3.37
C SER A 58 -0.76 12.37 3.17
N LEU A 59 0.29 11.54 3.14
CA LEU A 59 0.18 10.10 3.03
C LEU A 59 -0.54 9.51 4.25
N LEU A 60 -0.11 9.87 5.47
CA LEU A 60 -0.71 9.39 6.71
C LEU A 60 -2.15 9.88 6.89
N ALA A 61 -2.42 11.16 6.59
CA ALA A 61 -3.78 11.70 6.58
C ALA A 61 -4.68 10.96 5.59
N GLY A 62 -4.14 10.67 4.39
CA GLY A 62 -4.82 9.89 3.38
C GLY A 62 -5.18 8.48 3.86
N VAL A 63 -4.29 7.82 4.58
CA VAL A 63 -4.52 6.48 5.16
C VAL A 63 -5.64 6.53 6.19
N VAL A 64 -5.56 7.44 7.16
CA VAL A 64 -6.57 7.55 8.24
C VAL A 64 -7.94 7.94 7.71
N THR A 65 -8.00 8.79 6.69
CA THR A 65 -9.26 9.24 6.08
C THR A 65 -9.84 8.26 5.05
N GLY A 66 -9.14 7.17 4.75
CA GLY A 66 -9.52 6.19 3.72
C GLY A 66 -9.40 6.71 2.28
N GLN A 67 -8.80 7.88 2.07
CA GLN A 67 -8.54 8.43 0.73
C GLN A 67 -7.35 7.76 0.03
N HIS A 68 -6.40 7.27 0.81
CA HIS A 68 -5.28 6.46 0.35
C HIS A 68 -5.44 5.06 0.93
N ASP A 69 -6.09 4.19 0.16
CA ASP A 69 -6.18 2.79 0.55
C ASP A 69 -4.87 2.06 0.20
N LEU A 70 -3.94 2.08 1.16
CA LEU A 70 -2.68 1.33 1.08
C LEU A 70 -2.88 -0.18 1.13
N LEU A 71 -4.10 -0.72 1.26
CA LEU A 71 -4.36 -2.16 1.30
C LEU A 71 -5.22 -2.64 0.13
N GLN A 72 -6.07 -1.78 -0.46
CA GLN A 72 -6.90 -2.11 -1.62
C GLN A 72 -6.31 -1.68 -2.97
N SER A 73 -5.14 -1.07 -2.97
CA SER A 73 -4.42 -0.85 -4.22
C SER A 73 -4.13 -2.21 -4.86
N ASN A 74 -4.80 -2.51 -5.98
CA ASN A 74 -4.50 -3.63 -6.90
C ASN A 74 -3.03 -3.70 -7.34
N PHE A 75 -2.17 -2.79 -6.89
CA PHE A 75 -0.76 -2.72 -7.18
C PHE A 75 0.13 -3.33 -6.10
N ILE A 76 -0.36 -3.52 -4.87
CA ILE A 76 0.46 -3.96 -3.75
C ILE A 76 0.66 -5.47 -3.78
N SER A 77 1.87 -5.90 -3.50
CA SER A 77 2.20 -7.32 -3.35
C SER A 77 3.25 -7.51 -2.26
N THR A 78 3.06 -8.58 -1.49
CA THR A 78 4.02 -9.02 -0.48
C THR A 78 5.34 -9.50 -1.10
N ARG A 79 5.39 -9.78 -2.41
CA ARG A 79 6.54 -10.39 -3.10
C ARG A 79 7.09 -9.50 -4.22
N ASP A 80 8.42 -9.32 -4.20
CA ASP A 80 9.15 -8.60 -5.25
C ASP A 80 8.89 -9.15 -6.66
N ALA A 81 8.86 -10.48 -6.79
CA ALA A 81 8.66 -11.14 -8.08
C ALA A 81 7.35 -10.72 -8.76
N ASP A 82 6.28 -10.52 -7.98
CA ASP A 82 4.97 -10.20 -8.52
C ASP A 82 4.87 -8.70 -8.84
N VAL A 83 5.50 -7.83 -8.04
CA VAL A 83 5.68 -6.40 -8.35
C VAL A 83 6.44 -6.25 -9.68
N PHE A 84 7.58 -6.93 -9.82
CA PHE A 84 8.38 -6.89 -11.06
C PHE A 84 7.63 -7.47 -12.25
N ALA A 85 6.94 -8.61 -12.08
CA ALA A 85 6.14 -9.20 -13.15
C ALA A 85 5.08 -8.22 -13.66
N ARG A 86 4.34 -7.58 -12.75
CA ARG A 86 3.31 -6.59 -13.08
C ARG A 86 3.87 -5.38 -13.83
N VAL A 87 5.04 -4.88 -13.42
CA VAL A 87 5.74 -3.78 -14.12
C VAL A 87 6.21 -4.19 -15.52
N GLN A 88 6.71 -5.42 -15.69
CA GLN A 88 7.18 -5.94 -16.98
C GLN A 88 6.04 -6.21 -17.96
N GLU A 89 4.84 -6.49 -17.47
CA GLU A 89 3.66 -6.80 -18.28
C GLU A 89 3.04 -5.58 -18.95
N THR A 90 3.25 -4.40 -18.38
CA THR A 90 2.76 -3.14 -18.93
C THR A 90 3.87 -2.35 -19.62
N LYS A 91 3.54 -1.68 -20.72
CA LYS A 91 4.40 -0.67 -21.35
C LYS A 91 4.11 0.75 -20.85
N ASP A 92 2.98 0.94 -20.16
CA ASP A 92 2.55 2.24 -19.65
C ASP A 92 3.44 2.67 -18.47
N GLN A 93 4.20 3.74 -18.70
CA GLN A 93 5.10 4.32 -17.70
C GLN A 93 4.33 4.82 -16.47
N ARG A 94 3.10 5.33 -16.64
CA ARG A 94 2.26 5.81 -15.53
C ARG A 94 1.87 4.66 -14.60
N LEU A 95 1.51 3.52 -15.18
CA LEU A 95 1.19 2.33 -14.40
C LEU A 95 2.42 1.79 -13.66
N ARG A 96 3.60 1.76 -14.30
CA ARG A 96 4.86 1.35 -13.64
C ARG A 96 5.21 2.24 -12.46
N TYR A 97 5.10 3.55 -12.63
CA TYR A 97 5.27 4.53 -11.56
C TYR A 97 4.31 4.25 -10.39
N ARG A 98 3.00 4.10 -10.68
CA ARG A 98 1.99 3.82 -9.64
C ARG A 98 2.26 2.53 -8.89
N VAL A 99 2.70 1.47 -9.58
CA VAL A 99 3.01 0.19 -8.94
C VAL A 99 4.18 0.32 -7.96
N TYR A 100 5.29 0.91 -8.38
CA TYR A 100 6.43 1.09 -7.47
C TYR A 100 6.11 2.05 -6.32
N LYS A 101 5.46 3.17 -6.61
CA LYS A 101 5.04 4.14 -5.57
C LYS A 101 4.14 3.48 -4.52
N ALA A 102 3.10 2.77 -4.94
CA ALA A 102 2.16 2.16 -4.00
C ALA A 102 2.83 1.13 -3.08
N ASN A 103 3.73 0.31 -3.62
CA ASN A 103 4.47 -0.67 -2.80
C ASN A 103 5.50 0.02 -1.88
N ALA A 104 6.12 1.12 -2.33
CA ALA A 104 7.04 1.90 -1.50
C ALA A 104 6.32 2.61 -0.36
N ASP A 105 5.19 3.28 -0.64
CA ASP A 105 4.34 3.94 0.34
C ASP A 105 3.83 2.96 1.40
N PHE A 106 3.39 1.77 0.96
CA PHE A 106 2.97 0.71 1.87
C PHE A 106 4.10 0.30 2.82
N LEU A 107 5.30 0.01 2.30
CA LEU A 107 6.45 -0.37 3.13
C LEU A 107 6.89 0.77 4.06
N TYR A 108 6.87 2.00 3.58
CA TYR A 108 7.24 3.19 4.34
C TYR A 108 6.31 3.41 5.54
N VAL A 109 4.99 3.35 5.32
CA VAL A 109 4.01 3.49 6.41
C VAL A 109 4.06 2.29 7.34
N SER A 110 4.15 1.08 6.81
CA SER A 110 4.14 -0.14 7.63
C SER A 110 5.35 -0.20 8.57
N LEU A 111 6.55 0.06 8.03
CA LEU A 111 7.78 0.08 8.83
C LEU A 111 7.84 1.30 9.76
N GLY A 112 7.31 2.44 9.31
CA GLY A 112 7.35 3.67 10.08
C GLY A 112 6.33 3.73 11.22
N ILE A 113 5.14 3.14 11.10
CA ILE A 113 4.13 3.20 12.15
C ILE A 113 4.24 2.02 13.12
N PHE A 114 4.36 0.81 12.59
CA PHE A 114 4.33 -0.41 13.40
C PHE A 114 5.74 -0.89 13.78
N GLY A 115 6.77 -0.24 13.25
CA GLY A 115 8.14 -0.62 13.50
C GLY A 115 8.51 -1.97 12.87
N GLU A 116 9.72 -2.39 13.21
CA GLU A 116 10.40 -3.50 12.56
C GLU A 116 10.02 -4.88 13.12
N SER A 117 9.24 -4.93 14.21
CA SER A 117 8.82 -6.18 14.88
C SER A 117 7.45 -6.68 14.46
N SER A 118 6.59 -5.81 13.91
CA SER A 118 5.20 -6.10 13.55
C SER A 118 5.02 -6.76 12.17
N LEU A 119 6.00 -6.66 11.28
CA LEU A 119 5.91 -7.17 9.91
C LEU A 119 6.61 -8.50 9.69
N VAL A 120 7.44 -8.91 10.65
CA VAL A 120 8.09 -10.20 10.68
C VAL A 120 7.14 -11.13 11.43
N GLY A 121 6.16 -11.68 10.73
CA GLY A 121 5.39 -12.81 11.26
C GLY A 121 6.32 -13.96 11.67
N ASP A 122 5.76 -15.01 12.27
CA ASP A 122 6.41 -16.17 12.95
C ASP A 122 7.32 -17.05 12.04
N VAL A 123 8.09 -16.44 11.15
CA VAL A 123 8.97 -17.04 10.16
C VAL A 123 10.32 -17.36 10.81
N PRO A 124 10.94 -18.52 10.54
CA PRO A 124 12.20 -18.92 11.16
C PRO A 124 13.45 -18.15 10.67
N GLU A 125 13.29 -17.03 9.97
CA GLU A 125 14.44 -16.21 9.55
C GLU A 125 14.92 -15.35 10.72
N PRO A 126 16.23 -15.11 10.87
CA PRO A 126 16.74 -14.13 11.82
C PRO A 126 16.05 -12.79 11.57
N GLN A 127 15.45 -12.22 12.61
CA GLN A 127 14.64 -11.01 12.54
C GLN A 127 15.37 -9.86 11.82
N GLU A 128 16.69 -9.71 12.07
CA GLU A 128 17.55 -8.71 11.43
C GLU A 128 17.65 -8.83 9.90
N ASP A 129 17.63 -10.06 9.37
CA ASP A 129 17.75 -10.32 7.92
C ASP A 129 16.44 -9.97 7.19
N ALA A 130 15.30 -10.32 7.79
CA ALA A 130 13.98 -9.96 7.25
C ALA A 130 13.77 -8.44 7.22
N GLN A 131 14.23 -7.74 8.26
CA GLN A 131 14.16 -6.28 8.40
C GLN A 131 14.99 -5.56 7.35
N SER A 132 16.27 -5.92 7.21
CA SER A 132 17.17 -5.36 6.20
C SER A 132 16.59 -5.51 4.78
N ARG A 133 15.93 -6.64 4.52
CA ARG A 133 15.24 -6.90 3.25
C ARG A 133 14.06 -5.97 3.02
N LEU A 134 13.15 -5.80 3.97
CA LEU A 134 11.99 -4.91 3.81
C LEU A 134 12.40 -3.45 3.60
N THR A 135 13.37 -2.99 4.38
CA THR A 135 13.98 -1.66 4.23
C THR A 135 14.63 -1.49 2.85
N GLY A 136 15.42 -2.48 2.41
CA GLY A 136 16.04 -2.47 1.08
C GLY A 136 15.02 -2.47 -0.06
N ARG A 137 13.88 -3.14 0.11
CA ARG A 137 12.76 -3.13 -0.84
C ARG A 137 12.11 -1.74 -0.92
N GLY A 138 11.79 -1.13 0.22
CA GLY A 138 11.21 0.22 0.28
C GLY A 138 12.09 1.25 -0.44
N LYS A 139 13.39 1.24 -0.13
CA LYS A 139 14.40 2.05 -0.84
C LYS A 139 14.36 1.84 -2.35
N SER A 140 14.49 0.59 -2.79
CA SER A 140 14.54 0.25 -4.21
C SER A 140 13.28 0.68 -4.96
N TYR A 141 12.10 0.49 -4.35
CA TYR A 141 10.84 0.89 -4.96
C TYR A 141 10.69 2.40 -5.08
N TYR A 142 11.08 3.18 -4.06
CA TYR A 142 11.12 4.64 -4.19
C TYR A 142 12.12 5.11 -5.25
N GLN A 143 13.30 4.46 -5.34
CA GLN A 143 14.27 4.74 -6.38
C GLN A 143 13.69 4.50 -7.78
N PHE A 144 13.00 3.37 -7.98
CA PHE A 144 12.33 3.10 -9.25
C PHE A 144 11.18 4.07 -9.53
N ALA A 145 10.36 4.38 -8.51
CA ALA A 145 9.28 5.34 -8.64
C ALA A 145 9.80 6.72 -9.05
N SER A 146 10.90 7.19 -8.45
CA SER A 146 11.57 8.43 -8.83
C SER A 146 12.00 8.40 -10.31
N ALA A 147 12.72 7.37 -10.74
CA ALA A 147 13.18 7.23 -12.13
C ALA A 147 12.02 7.23 -13.16
N TYR A 148 10.87 6.64 -12.82
CA TYR A 148 9.68 6.70 -13.68
C TYR A 148 8.97 8.06 -13.59
N ALA A 149 8.93 8.69 -12.42
CA ALA A 149 8.36 10.02 -12.24
C ALA A 149 9.13 11.08 -13.05
N GLU A 150 10.47 11.03 -13.05
CA GLU A 150 11.30 11.92 -13.87
C GLU A 150 10.99 11.79 -15.36
N ARG A 151 10.76 10.56 -15.84
CA ARG A 151 10.40 10.30 -17.25
C ARG A 151 9.01 10.78 -17.60
N LEU A 152 8.08 10.77 -16.64
CA LEU A 152 6.68 11.15 -16.84
C LEU A 152 6.42 12.64 -16.72
N PHE A 153 7.05 13.28 -15.75
CA PHE A 153 6.77 14.66 -15.32
C PHE A 153 7.94 15.61 -15.60
N GLY A 154 9.09 15.10 -16.03
CA GLY A 154 10.31 15.85 -16.27
C GLY A 154 11.32 15.72 -15.13
N ARG A 155 12.59 15.99 -15.44
CA ARG A 155 13.65 16.09 -14.42
C ARG A 155 13.37 17.27 -13.50
N GLY A 156 13.53 17.07 -12.18
CA GLY A 156 13.22 18.09 -11.17
C GLY A 156 11.72 18.25 -10.89
N ALA A 157 10.88 17.28 -11.29
CA ALA A 157 9.51 17.24 -10.82
C ALA A 157 9.52 17.01 -9.30
N ALA A 158 8.82 17.86 -8.54
CA ALA A 158 8.81 17.81 -7.07
C ALA A 158 8.53 16.40 -6.51
N ILE A 159 7.58 15.67 -7.11
CA ILE A 159 7.29 14.30 -6.67
C ILE A 159 8.44 13.33 -6.95
N ALA A 160 9.21 13.51 -8.03
CA ALA A 160 10.38 12.67 -8.30
C ALA A 160 11.49 12.92 -7.29
N GLU A 161 11.69 14.18 -6.88
CA GLU A 161 12.64 14.56 -5.84
C GLU A 161 12.24 14.01 -4.46
N VAL A 162 10.97 14.11 -4.07
CA VAL A 162 10.47 13.50 -2.83
C VAL A 162 10.75 12.00 -2.79
N MET A 163 10.46 11.27 -3.88
CA MET A 163 10.71 9.83 -3.96
C MET A 163 12.22 9.54 -3.87
N ASP A 164 13.08 10.36 -4.48
CA ASP A 164 14.53 10.21 -4.40
C ASP A 164 15.07 10.45 -2.98
N LYS A 165 14.60 11.52 -2.31
CA LYS A 165 14.94 11.81 -0.91
C LYS A 165 14.50 10.68 0.02
N LEU A 166 13.26 10.21 -0.13
CA LEU A 166 12.72 9.06 0.62
C LEU A 166 13.53 7.79 0.35
N SER A 167 14.00 7.55 -0.88
CA SER A 167 14.86 6.42 -1.18
C SER A 167 16.23 6.52 -0.47
N ARG A 168 16.85 7.70 -0.46
CA ARG A 168 18.19 7.89 0.11
C ARG A 168 18.18 7.86 1.63
N ASN A 169 17.15 8.45 2.24
CA ASN A 169 17.04 8.63 3.68
C ASN A 169 15.91 7.77 4.30
N PHE A 170 15.56 6.66 3.65
CA PHE A 170 14.42 5.81 4.04
C PHE A 170 14.43 5.41 5.52
N GLU A 171 15.53 4.84 6.01
CA GLU A 171 15.64 4.40 7.41
C GLU A 171 15.53 5.55 8.39
N ALA A 172 16.01 6.71 7.97
CA ALA A 172 16.02 7.91 8.78
C ALA A 172 14.57 8.39 8.95
N TYR A 173 13.82 8.51 7.86
CA TYR A 173 12.41 8.90 7.93
C TYR A 173 11.51 7.86 8.60
N THR A 174 11.74 6.56 8.39
CA THR A 174 10.98 5.53 9.12
C THR A 174 11.25 5.57 10.62
N LYS A 175 12.49 5.85 11.06
CA LYS A 175 12.79 6.03 12.49
C LYS A 175 12.05 7.21 13.11
N VAL A 176 11.95 8.33 12.38
CA VAL A 176 11.14 9.48 12.81
C VAL A 176 9.67 9.06 12.96
N MET A 177 9.14 8.32 11.99
CA MET A 177 7.76 7.83 12.07
C MET A 177 7.55 6.87 13.25
N VAL A 178 8.52 6.01 13.57
CA VAL A 178 8.43 5.08 14.71
C VAL A 178 8.42 5.85 16.02
N TRP A 179 9.26 6.89 16.13
CA TRP A 179 9.23 7.80 17.26
C TRP A 179 7.87 8.49 17.40
N MET A 180 7.35 9.00 16.28
CA MET A 180 6.03 9.62 16.22
C MET A 180 4.92 8.65 16.65
N SER A 181 4.95 7.41 16.20
CA SER A 181 3.91 6.43 16.49
C SER A 181 3.86 6.02 17.97
N GLY A 182 5.03 5.92 18.62
CA GLY A 182 5.15 5.65 20.05
C GLY A 182 4.77 6.84 20.93
N GLU A 183 5.41 7.98 20.72
CA GLU A 183 5.37 9.12 21.66
C GLU A 183 4.19 10.06 21.41
N TYR A 184 3.81 10.26 20.14
CA TYR A 184 2.86 11.31 19.76
C TYR A 184 1.49 10.76 19.34
N LEU A 185 1.47 9.57 18.73
CA LEU A 185 0.21 8.91 18.36
C LEU A 185 -0.29 7.97 19.45
N HIS A 186 0.51 7.69 20.49
CA HIS A 186 0.19 6.78 21.60
C HIS A 186 -0.28 5.38 21.17
N LEU A 187 0.04 4.98 19.93
CA LEU A 187 -0.44 3.71 19.36
C LEU A 187 0.10 2.50 20.13
N MET A 188 1.28 2.65 20.74
CA MET A 188 1.94 1.60 21.53
C MET A 188 1.52 1.60 23.02
N SER A 189 0.92 2.68 23.52
CA SER A 189 0.44 2.75 24.92
C SER A 189 -1.04 2.41 25.07
N GLU A 190 -1.84 2.56 24.00
CA GLU A 190 -3.27 2.24 24.01
C GLU A 190 -3.60 0.85 23.44
N LEU A 191 -2.68 0.21 22.70
CA LEU A 191 -2.82 -1.16 22.21
C LEU A 191 -1.85 -2.06 22.96
N SER A 192 -2.38 -3.00 23.74
CA SER A 192 -1.54 -4.06 24.31
C SER A 192 -0.91 -4.89 23.17
N SER A 193 0.24 -5.52 23.43
CA SER A 193 0.90 -6.39 22.43
C SER A 193 -0.03 -7.50 21.90
N GLY A 194 -1.04 -7.90 22.69
CA GLY A 194 -2.08 -8.84 22.27
C GLY A 194 -3.13 -8.23 21.31
N GLU A 195 -3.55 -6.98 21.54
CA GLU A 195 -4.47 -6.27 20.64
C GLU A 195 -3.77 -5.92 19.31
N MET A 196 -2.50 -5.57 19.36
CA MET A 196 -1.68 -5.37 18.17
C MET A 196 -1.58 -6.66 17.34
N TYR A 197 -1.30 -7.80 18.00
CA TYR A 197 -1.31 -9.11 17.35
C TYR A 197 -2.67 -9.45 16.72
N HIS A 198 -3.78 -9.15 17.40
CA HIS A 198 -5.12 -9.39 16.85
C HIS A 198 -5.43 -8.49 15.66
N ILE A 199 -5.06 -7.21 15.70
CA ILE A 199 -5.23 -6.29 14.57
C ILE A 199 -4.37 -6.75 13.38
N GLU A 200 -3.12 -7.12 13.61
CA GLU A 200 -2.24 -7.67 12.58
C GLU A 200 -2.81 -8.96 11.99
N HIS A 201 -3.23 -9.89 12.85
CA HIS A 201 -3.81 -11.17 12.43
C HIS A 201 -5.10 -10.96 11.65
N ASP A 202 -6.02 -10.11 12.12
CA ASP A 202 -7.30 -9.83 11.46
C ASP A 202 -7.07 -9.09 10.13
N THR A 203 -6.11 -8.16 10.09
CA THR A 203 -5.74 -7.44 8.86
C THR A 203 -5.08 -8.38 7.85
N GLN A 204 -4.19 -9.26 8.31
CA GLN A 204 -3.53 -10.27 7.50
C GLN A 204 -4.53 -11.30 6.99
N GLU A 205 -5.45 -11.79 7.83
CA GLU A 205 -6.50 -12.71 7.42
C GLU A 205 -7.46 -12.06 6.41
N HIS A 206 -7.80 -10.78 6.63
CA HIS A 206 -8.60 -10.01 5.68
C HIS A 206 -7.87 -9.79 4.35
N PHE A 207 -6.57 -9.49 4.38
CA PHE A 207 -5.72 -9.38 3.20
C PHE A 207 -5.59 -10.72 2.46
N GLU A 208 -5.36 -11.82 3.16
CA GLU A 208 -5.28 -13.15 2.57
C GLU A 208 -6.61 -13.58 1.94
N LYS A 209 -7.72 -13.24 2.58
CA LYS A 209 -9.06 -13.50 2.07
C LYS A 209 -9.37 -12.63 0.85
N SER A 210 -9.04 -11.35 0.86
CA SER A 210 -9.24 -10.45 -0.27
C SER A 210 -8.33 -10.81 -1.45
N HIS A 211 -7.06 -11.12 -1.18
CA HIS A 211 -6.09 -11.59 -2.18
C HIS A 211 -6.52 -12.92 -2.80
N ARG A 212 -7.06 -13.85 -2.00
CA ARG A 212 -7.63 -15.12 -2.49
C ARG A 212 -8.81 -14.87 -3.42
N THR A 213 -9.77 -14.06 -3.00
CA THR A 213 -10.94 -13.72 -3.83
C THR A 213 -10.51 -13.03 -5.13
N GLY A 214 -9.64 -12.02 -5.05
CA GLY A 214 -9.14 -11.31 -6.23
C GLY A 214 -8.36 -12.22 -7.19
N SER A 215 -7.59 -13.18 -6.67
CA SER A 215 -6.90 -14.18 -7.49
C SER A 215 -7.85 -15.08 -8.28
N TRP A 216 -9.00 -15.44 -7.68
CA TRP A 216 -10.05 -16.21 -8.35
C TRP A 216 -10.81 -15.40 -9.40
N ASP A 217 -11.11 -14.13 -9.11
CA ASP A 217 -11.78 -13.23 -10.06
C ASP A 217 -10.89 -12.99 -11.29
N GLU A 218 -9.61 -12.69 -11.09
CA GLU A 218 -8.62 -12.51 -12.17
C GLU A 218 -8.48 -13.77 -13.04
N LEU A 219 -8.57 -14.97 -12.44
CA LEU A 219 -8.57 -16.24 -13.16
C LEU A 219 -9.81 -16.39 -14.04
N LEU A 220 -10.99 -16.10 -13.49
CA LEU A 220 -12.27 -16.19 -14.20
C LEU A 220 -12.33 -15.19 -15.37
N ASP A 221 -11.92 -13.95 -15.14
CA ASP A 221 -11.87 -12.90 -16.16
C ASP A 221 -10.89 -13.26 -17.27
N SER A 222 -9.68 -13.70 -16.92
CA SER A 222 -8.68 -14.17 -17.88
C SER A 222 -9.17 -15.39 -18.67
N TYR A 223 -9.93 -16.29 -18.06
CA TYR A 223 -10.50 -17.46 -18.73
C TYR A 223 -11.61 -17.06 -19.72
N VAL A 224 -12.48 -16.14 -19.33
CA VAL A 224 -13.52 -15.57 -20.21
C VAL A 224 -12.90 -14.80 -21.38
N GLU A 225 -11.89 -13.97 -21.13
CA GLU A 225 -11.17 -13.22 -22.17
C GLU A 225 -10.47 -14.16 -23.15
N TRP A 226 -9.82 -15.22 -22.65
CA TRP A 226 -9.20 -16.24 -23.50
C TRP A 226 -10.23 -17.02 -24.32
N ARG A 227 -11.38 -17.38 -23.73
CA ARG A 227 -12.48 -18.04 -24.46
C ARG A 227 -13.08 -17.15 -25.55
N LYS A 228 -13.12 -15.83 -25.36
CA LYS A 228 -13.63 -14.89 -26.37
C LYS A 228 -12.61 -14.65 -27.48
N THR A 229 -11.35 -14.37 -27.12
CA THR A 229 -10.34 -13.88 -28.08
C THR A 229 -9.47 -14.99 -28.67
N HIS A 230 -9.31 -16.11 -27.97
CA HIS A 230 -8.34 -17.17 -28.26
C HIS A 230 -6.90 -16.67 -28.48
N SER A 231 -6.58 -15.46 -28.00
CA SER A 231 -5.30 -14.82 -28.26
C SER A 231 -4.16 -15.44 -27.44
N LYS A 232 -2.93 -15.35 -27.95
CA LYS A 232 -1.72 -15.78 -27.23
C LYS A 232 -1.51 -14.98 -25.94
N ASP A 233 -1.88 -13.70 -25.93
CA ASP A 233 -1.71 -12.83 -24.76
C ASP A 233 -2.75 -13.13 -23.66
N ALA A 234 -4.02 -13.35 -24.03
CA ALA A 234 -5.03 -13.81 -23.06
C ALA A 234 -4.67 -15.18 -22.47
N ARG A 235 -4.08 -16.09 -23.27
CA ARG A 235 -3.58 -17.37 -22.77
C ARG A 235 -2.43 -17.22 -21.77
N ARG A 236 -1.54 -16.23 -21.97
CA ARG A 236 -0.46 -15.90 -21.03
C ARG A 236 -1.00 -15.32 -19.73
N ARG A 237 -2.00 -14.43 -19.80
CA ARG A 237 -2.71 -13.89 -18.61
C ARG A 237 -3.39 -15.02 -17.82
N LEU A 238 -4.13 -15.91 -18.49
CA LEU A 238 -4.73 -17.08 -17.86
C LEU A 238 -3.70 -17.97 -17.16
N ALA A 239 -2.55 -18.22 -17.79
CA ALA A 239 -1.47 -19.02 -17.19
C ALA A 239 -0.79 -18.33 -15.99
N ARG A 240 -0.88 -17.00 -15.88
CA ARG A 240 -0.42 -16.25 -14.71
C ARG A 240 -1.43 -16.30 -13.58
N ALA A 241 -2.68 -15.95 -13.85
CA ALA A 241 -3.75 -16.05 -12.87
C ALA A 241 -3.85 -17.46 -12.28
N ALA A 242 -3.71 -18.50 -13.11
CA ALA A 242 -3.68 -19.90 -12.67
C ALA A 242 -2.49 -20.26 -11.77
N ARG A 243 -1.32 -19.64 -11.98
CA ARG A 243 -0.16 -19.83 -11.09
C ARG A 243 -0.37 -19.13 -9.76
N GLU A 244 -1.04 -17.99 -9.77
CA GLU A 244 -1.35 -17.24 -8.57
C GLU A 244 -2.39 -17.94 -7.71
N VAL A 245 -3.48 -18.44 -8.32
CA VAL A 245 -4.45 -19.29 -7.61
C VAL A 245 -3.79 -20.57 -7.08
N LYS A 246 -2.86 -21.21 -7.82
CA LYS A 246 -2.13 -22.38 -7.32
C LYS A 246 -1.22 -22.08 -6.12
N ARG A 247 -0.78 -20.83 -5.96
CA ARG A 247 0.04 -20.42 -4.81
C ARG A 247 -0.83 -20.18 -3.57
N VAL A 248 -1.99 -19.56 -3.75
CA VAL A 248 -2.95 -19.30 -2.65
C VAL A 248 -3.71 -20.56 -2.26
N ASP A 249 -3.99 -21.44 -3.22
CA ASP A 249 -4.63 -22.74 -3.04
C ASP A 249 -3.78 -23.83 -3.72
N PRO A 250 -2.90 -24.53 -2.99
CA PRO A 250 -2.05 -25.59 -3.53
C PRO A 250 -2.83 -26.75 -4.15
N SER A 251 -4.10 -26.95 -3.78
CA SER A 251 -4.96 -27.99 -4.34
C SER A 251 -5.45 -27.64 -5.76
N PHE A 252 -5.31 -26.38 -6.16
CA PHE A 252 -5.76 -25.91 -7.46
C PHE A 252 -4.98 -26.54 -8.62
N SER A 253 -5.75 -27.03 -9.61
CA SER A 253 -5.24 -27.54 -10.87
C SER A 253 -5.96 -26.88 -12.03
N LEU A 254 -5.20 -26.15 -12.86
CA LEU A 254 -5.73 -25.53 -14.08
C LEU A 254 -6.37 -26.57 -15.03
N LYS A 255 -5.89 -27.81 -15.02
CA LYS A 255 -6.47 -28.90 -15.81
C LYS A 255 -7.87 -29.25 -15.30
N ALA A 256 -8.00 -29.53 -14.00
CA ALA A 256 -9.29 -29.86 -13.38
C ALA A 256 -10.28 -28.69 -13.44
N PHE A 257 -9.81 -27.46 -13.28
CA PHE A 257 -10.61 -26.24 -13.46
C PHE A 257 -11.19 -26.16 -14.88
N ARG A 258 -10.35 -26.38 -15.91
CA ARG A 258 -10.81 -26.36 -17.30
C ARG A 258 -11.79 -27.49 -17.62
N GLU A 259 -11.63 -28.67 -17.01
CA GLU A 259 -12.54 -29.81 -17.18
C GLU A 259 -13.90 -29.57 -16.49
N ARG A 260 -13.89 -28.95 -15.31
CA ARG A 260 -15.10 -28.62 -14.55
C ARG A 260 -15.91 -27.47 -15.16
N TRP A 261 -15.21 -26.47 -15.71
CA TRP A 261 -15.83 -25.28 -16.33
C TRP A 261 -15.91 -25.35 -17.86
N SER A 262 -15.41 -26.43 -18.47
CA SER A 262 -15.83 -26.83 -19.81
C SER A 262 -17.25 -27.37 -19.73
N ILE A 263 -18.23 -26.47 -19.66
CA ILE A 263 -19.62 -26.80 -19.97
C ILE A 263 -19.61 -27.32 -21.41
N SER A 264 -19.76 -28.65 -21.48
CA SER A 264 -20.30 -29.43 -22.57
C SER A 264 -19.62 -29.27 -23.94
N ARG A 265 -18.76 -30.24 -24.27
CA ARG A 265 -18.56 -30.68 -25.66
C ARG A 265 -19.87 -31.00 -26.39
N ARG A 266 -21.00 -31.21 -25.68
CA ARG A 266 -22.31 -31.51 -26.29
C ARG A 266 -23.01 -30.26 -26.85
N ASP A 267 -22.68 -29.05 -26.42
CA ASP A 267 -23.34 -27.83 -26.95
C ASP A 267 -22.74 -27.43 -28.31
N ASP A 268 -21.47 -27.72 -28.55
CA ASP A 268 -20.83 -27.56 -29.87
C ASP A 268 -21.28 -28.64 -30.88
N GLU A 269 -21.65 -29.85 -30.42
CA GLU A 269 -22.25 -30.88 -31.28
C GLU A 269 -23.71 -30.56 -31.61
N LEU A 270 -24.50 -30.08 -30.65
CA LEU A 270 -25.89 -29.68 -30.89
C LEU A 270 -26.00 -28.45 -31.81
N ARG A 271 -25.04 -27.52 -31.76
CA ARG A 271 -24.96 -26.39 -32.72
C ARG A 271 -24.49 -26.78 -34.11
N ARG A 272 -23.77 -27.91 -34.25
CA ARG A 272 -23.32 -28.44 -35.56
C ARG A 272 -24.35 -29.35 -36.24
N LEU A 273 -25.30 -29.88 -35.48
CA LEU A 273 -26.41 -30.70 -36.00
C LEU A 273 -27.66 -29.87 -36.32
N SER A 274 -27.68 -28.58 -35.95
CA SER A 274 -28.77 -27.64 -36.22
C SER A 274 -28.41 -26.55 -37.24
N ALA A 275 -27.34 -26.73 -38.03
CA ALA A 275 -26.91 -25.87 -39.12
C ALA A 275 -26.80 -26.71 -40.40
#